data_AF-A0A067THV0-F1
#
_entry.id   AF-A0A067THV0-F1
#
_cell.length_a   1.000
_cell.length_b   1.000
_cell.length_c   1.000
_cell.angle_alpha   90.00
_cell.angle_beta   90.00
_cell.angle_gamma   90.00
#
_symmetry.space_group_name_H-M   'P 1'
#
loop_
_entity.id
_entity.type
_entity.pdbx_description
1 polymer ?
#
loop_
_entity_poly.entity_id
_entity_poly.type
_entity_poly.pdbx_seq_one_letter_code
_entity_poly.pdbx_strand_id
1 'polypeptide(L)'
;MSLASLCRPVKYHTMSIKSGLRRTKLELSPSERFATLIRKSPDIIGYIKNLQILTAGDEEPFYYGDSNSLQVQEALCYTLTRQYPKLKRLDLDLRKLWTTLPVKVQLALQAIFSTPTLREVAFLEYFPMPMNILCFFKNISAVEIHLSQTAATSEGFPNGGQSDCTPERLLFKDKSNDGSGTRMLFNRQASLKFTSLKRLQAYTKSTQVGLLKIPLNQCSSTLTNLEIY
;
A
#
# COMPACT_ATOMS: atom_id res chain seq x y z
N MET A 1 -18.23 30.70 12.08
CA MET A 1 -17.41 29.45 12.06
C MET A 1 -18.12 28.43 12.94
N SER A 2 -18.50 27.26 12.44
CA SER A 2 -19.31 26.29 13.21
C SER A 2 -18.43 25.25 13.90
N LEU A 3 -18.88 24.67 15.01
CA LEU A 3 -18.18 23.56 15.67
C LEU A 3 -17.93 22.40 14.69
N ALA A 4 -18.88 22.14 13.79
CA ALA A 4 -18.72 21.17 12.71
C ALA A 4 -17.52 21.47 11.80
N SER A 5 -17.26 22.74 11.46
CA SER A 5 -16.11 23.12 10.64
C SER A 5 -14.76 22.90 11.36
N LEU A 6 -14.74 23.02 12.69
CA LEU A 6 -13.54 22.78 13.51
C LEU A 6 -13.27 21.27 13.71
N CYS A 7 -14.31 20.46 13.85
CA CYS A 7 -14.18 19.03 14.11
C CYS A 7 -13.92 18.18 12.85
N ARG A 8 -14.38 18.62 11.67
CA ARG A 8 -14.20 17.90 10.39
C ARG A 8 -12.74 17.50 10.11
N PRO A 9 -11.74 18.40 10.21
CA PRO A 9 -10.33 18.04 10.01
C PRO A 9 -9.84 16.91 10.90
N VAL A 10 -10.27 16.88 12.16
CA VAL A 10 -9.87 15.86 13.15
C VAL A 10 -10.57 14.55 12.85
N LYS A 11 -11.89 14.59 12.63
CA LYS A 11 -12.72 13.39 12.37
C LYS A 11 -12.30 12.64 11.11
N TYR A 12 -11.98 13.37 10.04
CA TYR A 12 -11.66 12.78 8.74
C TYR A 12 -10.15 12.68 8.49
N HIS A 13 -9.32 12.90 9.51
CA HIS A 13 -7.87 12.83 9.40
C HIS A 13 -7.39 11.46 8.89
N THR A 14 -7.95 10.39 9.45
CA THR A 14 -7.71 8.99 9.07
C THR A 14 -9.03 8.38 8.60
N MET A 15 -9.01 7.79 7.40
CA MET A 15 -10.15 7.10 6.82
C MET A 15 -9.79 5.66 6.51
N SER A 16 -10.62 4.73 6.98
CA SER A 16 -10.42 3.30 6.77
C SER A 16 -11.59 2.70 6.01
N ILE A 17 -11.29 2.06 4.88
CA ILE A 17 -12.23 1.27 4.09
C ILE A 17 -11.92 -0.18 4.39
N LYS A 18 -12.72 -0.79 5.28
CA LYS A 18 -12.58 -2.19 5.63
C LYS A 18 -13.52 -3.02 4.76
N SER A 19 -13.09 -4.16 4.22
CA SER A 19 -14.07 -5.14 3.73
C SER A 19 -14.89 -5.62 4.94
N GLY A 20 -16.11 -6.08 4.73
CA GLY A 20 -16.99 -6.50 5.83
C GLY A 20 -17.81 -7.72 5.45
N LEU A 21 -18.29 -8.41 6.50
CA LEU A 21 -19.07 -9.63 6.46
C LEU A 21 -20.27 -9.54 5.51
N ARG A 22 -20.56 -10.70 4.91
CA ARG A 22 -21.67 -11.00 3.99
C ARG A 22 -22.87 -10.06 4.16
N ARG A 23 -23.15 -9.32 3.08
CA ARG A 23 -24.25 -8.37 3.01
C ARG A 23 -25.61 -9.08 3.00
N THR A 24 -26.59 -8.47 3.65
CA THR A 24 -27.96 -8.48 3.10
C THR A 24 -28.01 -7.56 1.88
N LYS A 25 -28.74 -7.92 0.82
CA LYS A 25 -28.84 -7.15 -0.46
C LYS A 25 -29.14 -5.64 -0.34
N LEU A 26 -29.58 -5.17 0.84
CA LEU A 26 -30.02 -3.80 1.09
C LEU A 26 -28.95 -2.85 1.65
N GLU A 27 -27.78 -3.35 2.06
CA GLU A 27 -26.75 -2.50 2.70
C GLU A 27 -25.58 -2.14 1.77
N LEU A 28 -25.20 -0.86 1.77
CA LEU A 28 -24.03 -0.35 1.05
C LEU A 28 -22.73 -0.86 1.70
N SER A 29 -21.76 -1.31 0.89
CA SER A 29 -20.42 -1.60 1.43
C SER A 29 -19.75 -0.37 2.03
N PRO A 30 -18.73 -0.56 2.88
CA PRO A 30 -17.83 0.52 3.29
C PRO A 30 -17.28 1.34 2.12
N SER A 31 -16.89 0.71 1.00
CA SER A 31 -16.45 1.42 -0.21
C SER A 31 -17.56 2.29 -0.81
N GLU A 32 -18.79 1.76 -0.93
CA GLU A 32 -19.94 2.51 -1.46
C GLU A 32 -20.39 3.63 -0.51
N ARG A 33 -20.40 3.38 0.80
CA ARG A 33 -20.71 4.37 1.83
C ARG A 33 -19.72 5.53 1.75
N PHE A 34 -18.44 5.22 1.59
CA PHE A 34 -17.42 6.25 1.50
C PHE A 34 -17.46 7.00 0.17
N ALA A 35 -17.65 6.31 -0.95
CA ALA A 35 -17.88 6.96 -2.25
C ALA A 35 -19.09 7.89 -2.21
N THR A 36 -20.19 7.45 -1.58
CA THR A 36 -21.40 8.26 -1.40
C THR A 36 -21.14 9.48 -0.49
N LEU A 37 -20.36 9.31 0.58
CA LEU A 37 -19.97 10.40 1.46
C LEU A 37 -19.15 11.45 0.70
N ILE A 38 -18.16 11.02 -0.09
CA ILE A 38 -17.36 11.91 -0.94
C ILE A 38 -18.25 12.65 -1.96
N ARG A 39 -19.21 11.96 -2.58
CA ARG A 39 -20.14 12.60 -3.53
C ARG A 39 -21.00 13.68 -2.87
N LYS A 40 -21.49 13.42 -1.65
CA LYS A 40 -22.32 14.36 -0.89
C LYS A 40 -21.52 15.50 -0.26
N SER A 41 -20.26 15.27 0.06
CA SER A 41 -19.39 16.24 0.74
C SER A 41 -17.95 16.12 0.24
N PRO A 42 -17.65 16.66 -0.96
CA PRO A 42 -16.34 16.53 -1.60
C PRO A 42 -15.21 17.19 -0.79
N ASP A 43 -15.54 18.18 0.05
CA ASP A 43 -14.59 18.87 0.94
C ASP A 43 -13.89 17.92 1.91
N ILE A 44 -14.50 16.77 2.22
CA ILE A 44 -13.92 15.75 3.11
C ILE A 44 -12.56 15.27 2.62
N ILE A 45 -12.36 15.15 1.31
CA ILE A 45 -11.09 14.74 0.72
C ILE A 45 -9.94 15.66 1.16
N GLY A 46 -10.24 16.95 1.36
CA GLY A 46 -9.28 17.96 1.80
C GLY A 46 -8.79 17.81 3.24
N TYR A 47 -9.34 16.88 4.02
CA TYR A 47 -8.95 16.62 5.42
C TYR A 47 -8.19 15.30 5.60
N ILE A 48 -8.30 14.37 4.64
CA ILE A 48 -7.73 13.02 4.74
C ILE A 48 -6.22 13.10 4.60
N LYS A 49 -5.51 12.66 5.65
CA LYS A 49 -4.05 12.52 5.67
C LYS A 49 -3.62 11.06 5.65
N ASN A 50 -4.42 10.17 6.22
CA ASN A 50 -4.15 8.73 6.22
C ASN A 50 -5.35 8.00 5.60
N LEU A 51 -5.11 7.21 4.56
CA LEU A 51 -6.11 6.33 3.96
C LEU A 51 -5.69 4.88 4.20
N GLN A 52 -6.64 4.04 4.63
CA GLN A 52 -6.41 2.63 4.86
C GLN A 52 -7.42 1.82 4.05
N ILE A 53 -6.94 0.85 3.28
CA ILE A 53 -7.77 -0.14 2.59
C ILE A 53 -7.43 -1.49 3.21
N LEU A 54 -8.37 -2.04 3.98
CA LEU A 54 -8.12 -3.20 4.83
C LEU A 54 -9.05 -4.34 4.46
N THR A 55 -8.52 -5.56 4.47
CA THR A 55 -9.33 -6.77 4.27
C THR A 55 -9.68 -7.33 5.66
N ALA A 56 -10.96 -7.34 6.03
CA ALA A 56 -11.41 -7.94 7.27
C ALA A 56 -11.46 -9.47 7.17
N GLY A 57 -10.72 -10.15 8.05
CA GLY A 57 -10.83 -11.60 8.27
C GLY A 57 -10.49 -12.46 7.04
N ASP A 58 -10.85 -13.74 7.09
CA ASP A 58 -10.63 -14.73 6.02
C ASP A 58 -11.64 -14.61 4.86
N GLU A 59 -12.26 -13.44 4.72
CA GLU A 59 -13.38 -13.25 3.82
C GLU A 59 -12.95 -12.95 2.38
N GLU A 60 -13.87 -13.24 1.46
CA GLU A 60 -13.75 -12.91 0.04
C GLU A 60 -13.45 -11.40 -0.10
N PRO A 61 -12.32 -11.03 -0.72
CA PRO A 61 -11.92 -9.64 -0.85
C PRO A 61 -12.88 -8.90 -1.80
N PHE A 62 -12.76 -7.57 -1.84
CA PHE A 62 -13.60 -6.61 -2.57
C PHE A 62 -13.85 -6.88 -4.09
N TYR A 63 -13.37 -7.99 -4.64
CA TYR A 63 -13.05 -8.19 -6.05
C TYR A 63 -13.70 -9.41 -6.72
N TYR A 64 -14.59 -10.15 -6.05
CA TYR A 64 -15.17 -11.39 -6.62
C TYR A 64 -16.53 -11.23 -7.32
N GLY A 65 -16.51 -11.38 -8.65
CA GLY A 65 -17.44 -12.14 -9.50
C GLY A 65 -18.94 -11.79 -9.56
N ASP A 66 -19.56 -11.40 -8.45
CA ASP A 66 -20.98 -11.08 -8.40
C ASP A 66 -21.25 -9.64 -8.82
N SER A 67 -22.48 -9.33 -9.25
CA SER A 67 -22.91 -7.95 -9.56
C SER A 67 -22.67 -6.97 -8.39
N ASN A 68 -22.74 -7.46 -7.15
CA ASN A 68 -22.40 -6.69 -5.95
C ASN A 68 -20.91 -6.34 -5.88
N SER A 69 -20.02 -7.17 -6.43
CA SER A 69 -18.58 -6.89 -6.48
C SER A 69 -18.22 -5.79 -7.47
N LEU A 70 -18.98 -5.66 -8.57
CA LEU A 70 -18.75 -4.60 -9.55
C LEU A 70 -18.99 -3.22 -8.91
N GLN A 71 -20.07 -3.05 -8.16
CA GLN A 71 -20.37 -1.79 -7.47
C GLN A 71 -19.32 -1.45 -6.40
N VAL A 72 -18.83 -2.45 -5.67
CA VAL A 72 -17.71 -2.28 -4.72
C VAL A 72 -16.46 -1.79 -5.43
N GLN A 73 -16.11 -2.44 -6.53
CA GLN A 73 -14.92 -2.11 -7.32
C GLN A 73 -15.04 -0.70 -7.88
N GLU A 74 -16.20 -0.33 -8.42
CA GLU A 74 -16.44 1.02 -8.95
C GLU A 74 -16.37 2.08 -7.85
N ALA A 75 -16.95 1.81 -6.68
CA ALA A 75 -16.88 2.71 -5.54
C ALA A 75 -15.45 2.88 -5.01
N LEU A 76 -14.68 1.79 -4.96
CA LEU A 76 -13.27 1.83 -4.59
C LEU A 76 -12.45 2.60 -5.64
N CYS A 77 -12.60 2.27 -6.93
CA CYS A 77 -11.94 2.99 -8.02
C CYS A 77 -12.27 4.48 -7.99
N TYR A 78 -13.55 4.83 -7.78
CA TYR A 78 -13.98 6.22 -7.64
C TYR A 78 -13.24 6.93 -6.51
N THR A 79 -13.11 6.26 -5.36
CA THR A 79 -12.43 6.78 -4.18
C THR A 79 -10.93 6.97 -4.40
N LEU A 80 -10.24 5.97 -4.95
CA LEU A 80 -8.79 5.98 -5.12
C LEU A 80 -8.32 6.96 -6.20
N THR A 81 -9.18 7.26 -7.17
CA THR A 81 -8.89 8.20 -8.25
C THR A 81 -9.17 9.67 -7.88
N ARG A 82 -9.57 9.96 -6.63
CA ARG A 82 -9.75 11.35 -6.18
C ARG A 82 -8.41 12.03 -5.95
N GLN A 83 -8.39 13.37 -6.09
CA GLN A 83 -7.22 14.18 -5.74
C GLN A 83 -7.20 14.44 -4.25
N TYR A 84 -6.28 13.81 -3.52
CA TYR A 84 -6.12 14.02 -2.08
C TYR A 84 -5.02 15.03 -1.77
N PRO A 85 -5.34 16.32 -1.53
CA PRO A 85 -4.33 17.38 -1.38
C PRO A 85 -3.51 17.27 -0.09
N LYS A 86 -3.90 16.40 0.85
CA LYS A 86 -3.20 16.23 2.14
C LYS A 86 -2.85 14.78 2.46
N LEU A 87 -3.10 13.82 1.57
CA LEU A 87 -2.80 12.41 1.81
C LEU A 87 -1.28 12.23 1.97
N LYS A 88 -0.86 11.77 3.15
CA LYS A 88 0.53 11.51 3.51
C LYS A 88 0.83 10.03 3.62
N ARG A 89 -0.13 9.23 4.08
CA ARG A 89 0.04 7.80 4.33
C ARG A 89 -1.06 6.97 3.68
N LEU A 90 -0.66 5.87 3.06
CA LEU A 90 -1.55 4.85 2.52
C LEU A 90 -1.21 3.48 3.12
N ASP A 91 -2.16 2.88 3.82
CA ASP A 91 -2.05 1.52 4.33
C ASP A 91 -2.90 0.59 3.47
N LEU A 92 -2.28 -0.49 2.98
CA LEU A 92 -2.92 -1.49 2.15
C LEU A 92 -2.80 -2.86 2.80
N ASP A 93 -3.94 -3.51 2.98
CA ASP A 93 -4.06 -4.92 3.25
C ASP A 93 -4.98 -5.50 2.18
N LEU A 94 -4.34 -6.09 1.17
CA LEU A 94 -4.96 -6.78 0.06
C LEU A 94 -4.49 -8.23 0.15
N ARG A 95 -5.30 -9.16 0.65
CA ARG A 95 -4.87 -10.57 0.84
C ARG A 95 -4.75 -11.40 -0.45
N LYS A 96 -4.75 -10.75 -1.63
CA LYS A 96 -4.71 -11.41 -2.96
C LYS A 96 -3.47 -11.01 -3.72
N LEU A 97 -3.11 -11.82 -4.71
CA LEU A 97 -2.06 -11.47 -5.67
C LEU A 97 -2.43 -10.19 -6.42
N TRP A 98 -1.45 -9.30 -6.60
CA TRP A 98 -1.67 -8.09 -7.39
C TRP A 98 -2.26 -8.39 -8.78
N THR A 99 -1.73 -9.43 -9.44
CA THR A 99 -2.12 -9.85 -10.79
C THR A 99 -3.56 -10.34 -10.88
N THR A 100 -4.18 -10.76 -9.78
CA THR A 100 -5.58 -11.19 -9.75
C THR A 100 -6.55 -10.05 -9.46
N LEU A 101 -6.04 -8.85 -9.14
CA LEU A 101 -6.90 -7.67 -9.01
C LEU A 101 -7.48 -7.28 -10.37
N PRO A 102 -8.75 -6.85 -10.44
CA PRO A 102 -9.31 -6.29 -11.66
C PRO A 102 -8.47 -5.13 -12.19
N VAL A 103 -8.25 -5.07 -13.51
CA VAL A 103 -7.38 -4.06 -14.15
C VAL A 103 -7.74 -2.63 -13.72
N LYS A 104 -9.04 -2.31 -13.61
CA LYS A 104 -9.50 -0.99 -13.14
C LYS A 104 -9.03 -0.66 -11.72
N VAL A 105 -9.02 -1.65 -10.83
CA VAL A 105 -8.54 -1.49 -9.45
C VAL A 105 -7.03 -1.31 -9.43
N GLN A 106 -6.29 -2.08 -10.24
CA GLN A 106 -4.84 -1.90 -10.39
C GLN A 106 -4.50 -0.46 -10.83
N LEU A 107 -5.18 0.06 -11.85
CA LEU A 107 -4.99 1.44 -12.33
C LEU A 107 -5.37 2.48 -11.26
N ALA A 108 -6.45 2.26 -10.52
CA ALA A 108 -6.86 3.16 -9.44
C ALA A 108 -5.84 3.20 -8.29
N LEU A 109 -5.24 2.05 -7.96
CA LEU A 109 -4.14 1.96 -7.01
C LEU A 109 -2.87 2.67 -7.52
N GLN A 110 -2.52 2.49 -8.80
CA GLN A 110 -1.40 3.23 -9.42
C GLN A 110 -1.60 4.76 -9.38
N ALA A 111 -2.84 5.22 -9.59
CA ALA A 111 -3.18 6.63 -9.52
C ALA A 111 -2.95 7.21 -8.12
N ILE A 112 -3.39 6.50 -7.06
CA ILE A 112 -3.17 6.98 -5.69
C ILE A 112 -1.69 6.90 -5.27
N PHE A 113 -0.93 5.91 -5.74
CA PHE A 113 0.52 5.82 -5.52
C PHE A 113 1.30 7.00 -6.10
N SER A 114 0.78 7.56 -7.21
CA SER A 114 1.37 8.72 -7.89
C SER A 114 1.00 10.06 -7.24
N THR A 115 0.27 10.05 -6.11
CA THR A 115 -0.16 11.28 -5.43
C THR A 115 1.05 12.06 -4.90
N PRO A 116 1.24 13.35 -5.26
CA PRO A 116 2.46 14.09 -4.90
C PRO A 116 2.70 14.25 -3.40
N THR A 117 1.63 14.27 -2.61
CA THR A 117 1.65 14.48 -1.16
C THR A 117 1.91 13.21 -0.38
N LEU A 118 1.80 12.04 -1.03
CA LEU A 118 2.01 10.74 -0.41
C LEU A 118 3.49 10.57 -0.07
N ARG A 119 3.77 10.27 1.20
CA ARG A 119 5.12 10.13 1.77
C ARG A 119 5.37 8.76 2.39
N GLU A 120 4.32 8.04 2.76
CA GLU A 120 4.41 6.77 3.46
C GLU A 120 3.45 5.76 2.85
N VAL A 121 3.93 4.54 2.63
CA VAL A 121 3.10 3.41 2.21
C VAL A 121 3.41 2.20 3.05
N ALA A 122 2.37 1.50 3.52
CA ALA A 122 2.50 0.25 4.22
C ALA A 122 1.66 -0.85 3.57
N PHE A 123 2.26 -2.01 3.39
CA PHE A 123 1.62 -3.24 2.95
C PHE A 123 1.56 -4.19 4.16
N LEU A 124 0.44 -4.15 4.87
CA LEU A 124 0.31 -4.62 6.27
C LEU A 124 0.08 -6.13 6.41
N GLU A 125 -0.61 -6.73 5.46
CA GLU A 125 -0.66 -8.18 5.33
C GLU A 125 0.30 -8.60 4.23
N TYR A 126 0.67 -9.88 4.21
CA TYR A 126 1.67 -10.48 3.33
C TYR A 126 1.30 -10.43 1.84
N PHE A 127 1.16 -9.21 1.32
CA PHE A 127 0.60 -8.88 0.03
C PHE A 127 1.60 -9.31 -1.02
N PRO A 128 1.26 -10.31 -1.84
CA PRO A 128 2.15 -10.77 -2.87
C PRO A 128 2.04 -9.80 -4.06
N MET A 129 2.80 -8.71 -3.95
CA MET A 129 2.93 -7.68 -4.96
C MET A 129 4.27 -7.80 -5.70
N PRO A 130 4.28 -7.52 -7.01
CA PRO A 130 5.54 -7.37 -7.72
C PRO A 130 6.25 -6.10 -7.25
N MET A 131 7.53 -6.22 -6.89
CA MET A 131 8.34 -5.08 -6.40
C MET A 131 8.49 -3.95 -7.42
N ASN A 132 8.20 -4.21 -8.70
CA ASN A 132 8.21 -3.20 -9.75
C ASN A 132 7.10 -2.16 -9.58
N ILE A 133 6.05 -2.45 -8.81
CA ILE A 133 5.02 -1.45 -8.51
C ILE A 133 5.56 -0.25 -7.75
N LEU A 134 6.72 -0.41 -7.10
CA LEU A 134 7.36 0.68 -6.39
C LEU A 134 7.78 1.80 -7.37
N CYS A 135 7.82 1.56 -8.69
CA CYS A 135 8.12 2.60 -9.68
C CYS A 135 7.08 3.74 -9.73
N PHE A 136 5.85 3.52 -9.24
CA PHE A 136 4.84 4.58 -9.19
C PHE A 136 5.04 5.54 -8.01
N PHE A 137 5.95 5.22 -7.09
CA PHE A 137 6.25 6.01 -5.91
C PHE A 137 7.25 7.13 -6.20
N LYS A 138 6.75 8.34 -6.46
CA LYS A 138 7.61 9.48 -6.79
C LYS A 138 8.20 10.20 -5.57
N ASN A 139 7.49 10.22 -4.44
CA ASN A 139 7.78 11.11 -3.31
C ASN A 139 7.86 10.37 -1.96
N ILE A 140 7.95 9.04 -1.98
CA ILE A 140 7.90 8.21 -0.79
C ILE A 140 9.19 8.31 0.03
N SER A 141 9.01 8.57 1.32
CA SER A 141 10.06 8.64 2.33
C SER A 141 10.09 7.42 3.25
N ALA A 142 8.95 6.73 3.41
CA ALA A 142 8.85 5.54 4.25
C ALA A 142 8.06 4.43 3.56
N VAL A 143 8.62 3.23 3.58
CA VAL A 143 8.01 2.01 3.03
C VAL A 143 7.97 0.94 4.11
N GLU A 144 6.82 0.33 4.30
CA GLU A 144 6.63 -0.84 5.15
C GLU A 144 6.09 -2.02 4.32
N ILE A 145 6.80 -3.16 4.32
CA ILE A 145 6.43 -4.33 3.50
C ILE A 145 6.47 -5.61 4.33
N HIS A 146 5.35 -6.34 4.35
CA HIS A 146 5.28 -7.68 4.94
C HIS A 146 5.37 -8.72 3.81
N LEU A 147 6.42 -9.55 3.81
CA LEU A 147 6.83 -10.43 2.70
C LEU A 147 6.38 -11.88 2.93
N SER A 148 5.69 -12.47 1.95
CA SER A 148 5.29 -13.90 1.92
C SER A 148 6.15 -14.70 0.94
N GLN A 149 6.16 -16.03 1.13
CA GLN A 149 6.78 -17.03 0.24
C GLN A 149 6.20 -16.99 -1.19
N THR A 150 4.93 -16.60 -1.33
CA THR A 150 4.22 -16.59 -2.62
C THR A 150 4.44 -15.27 -3.34
N ALA A 151 5.67 -14.89 -3.61
CA ALA A 151 5.88 -13.64 -4.31
C ALA A 151 5.48 -13.79 -5.79
N ALA A 152 4.64 -12.88 -6.28
CA ALA A 152 4.26 -12.85 -7.69
C ALA A 152 5.52 -12.61 -8.53
N THR A 153 5.77 -13.50 -9.49
CA THR A 153 6.80 -13.29 -10.51
C THR A 153 6.53 -11.96 -11.21
N SER A 154 7.59 -11.28 -11.65
CA SER A 154 7.51 -10.02 -12.40
C SER A 154 6.84 -10.16 -13.78
N GLU A 155 6.37 -11.36 -14.12
CA GLU A 155 5.71 -11.67 -15.38
C GLU A 155 4.36 -10.94 -15.46
N GLY A 156 4.27 -9.99 -16.39
CA GLY A 156 3.04 -9.26 -16.70
C GLY A 156 3.02 -7.80 -16.26
N PHE A 157 4.06 -7.27 -15.60
CA PHE A 157 4.20 -5.83 -15.52
C PHE A 157 4.75 -5.28 -16.84
N PRO A 158 4.03 -4.39 -17.55
CA PRO A 158 4.64 -3.68 -18.67
C PRO A 158 5.89 -2.96 -18.14
N ASN A 159 6.90 -2.83 -19.00
CA ASN A 159 8.14 -2.07 -18.79
C ASN A 159 7.88 -0.56 -18.54
N GLY A 160 7.02 -0.24 -17.59
CA GLY A 160 6.38 1.06 -17.39
C GLY A 160 6.82 1.65 -16.07
N GLY A 161 7.98 2.30 -16.09
CA GLY A 161 8.46 3.16 -15.03
C GLY A 161 9.96 2.97 -14.77
N GLN A 162 10.79 3.76 -15.44
CA GLN A 162 12.23 3.94 -15.09
C GLN A 162 12.42 4.75 -13.80
N SER A 163 11.43 4.80 -12.91
CA SER A 163 11.51 5.58 -11.69
C SER A 163 11.91 4.67 -10.54
N ASP A 164 13.01 5.02 -9.92
CA ASP A 164 13.49 4.38 -8.70
C ASP A 164 12.77 4.96 -7.49
N CYS A 165 12.32 4.09 -6.59
CA CYS A 165 11.82 4.44 -5.27
C CYS A 165 13.00 4.43 -4.28
N THR A 166 13.33 5.58 -3.71
CA THR A 166 14.49 5.79 -2.82
C THR A 166 14.07 6.24 -1.42
N PRO A 167 13.40 5.37 -0.63
CA PRO A 167 12.89 5.78 0.68
C PRO A 167 14.02 6.03 1.70
N GLU A 168 13.76 6.92 2.64
CA GLU A 168 14.65 7.17 3.78
C GLU A 168 14.44 6.17 4.92
N ARG A 169 13.25 5.56 5.00
CA ARG A 169 12.87 4.58 6.01
C ARG A 169 12.30 3.33 5.36
N LEU A 170 12.83 2.17 5.74
CA LEU A 170 12.32 0.88 5.29
C LEU A 170 12.06 -0.01 6.51
N LEU A 171 10.84 -0.50 6.62
CA LEU A 171 10.48 -1.60 7.50
C LEU A 171 10.13 -2.79 6.62
N PHE A 172 10.70 -3.95 6.88
CA PHE A 172 10.20 -5.17 6.27
C PHE A 172 10.13 -6.33 7.26
N LYS A 173 9.17 -7.22 7.01
CA LYS A 173 8.97 -8.44 7.78
C LYS A 173 8.93 -9.64 6.85
N ASP A 174 9.95 -10.49 6.94
CA ASP A 174 10.04 -11.69 6.12
C ASP A 174 9.55 -12.92 6.87
N LYS A 175 8.42 -13.49 6.44
CA LYS A 175 7.89 -14.76 6.96
C LYS A 175 8.36 -15.98 6.17
N SER A 176 9.10 -15.80 5.08
CA SER A 176 9.60 -16.91 4.29
C SER A 176 10.56 -17.78 5.11
N ASN A 177 10.57 -19.07 4.84
CA ASN A 177 11.49 -19.98 5.54
C ASN A 177 12.92 -19.88 4.99
N ASP A 178 13.06 -19.51 3.72
CA ASP A 178 14.29 -19.52 2.94
C ASP A 178 14.87 -18.12 2.66
N GLY A 179 14.19 -17.06 3.08
CA GLY A 179 14.56 -15.67 2.82
C GLY A 179 14.25 -15.22 1.38
N SER A 180 13.37 -15.94 0.67
CA SER A 180 12.90 -15.58 -0.67
C SER A 180 12.32 -14.17 -0.73
N GLY A 181 11.52 -13.78 0.28
CA GLY A 181 10.98 -12.44 0.39
C GLY A 181 12.07 -11.37 0.45
N THR A 182 13.03 -11.55 1.34
CA THR A 182 14.21 -10.69 1.49
C THR A 182 14.99 -10.57 0.18
N ARG A 183 15.28 -11.69 -0.50
CA ARG A 183 15.98 -11.68 -1.80
C ARG A 183 15.23 -10.90 -2.87
N MET A 184 13.90 -10.98 -2.87
CA MET A 184 13.08 -10.24 -3.84
C MET A 184 13.05 -8.75 -3.56
N LEU A 185 12.94 -8.35 -2.29
CA LEU A 185 13.00 -6.95 -1.88
C LEU A 185 14.31 -6.29 -2.32
N PHE A 186 15.42 -7.05 -2.23
CA PHE A 186 16.77 -6.59 -2.57
C PHE A 186 17.23 -7.00 -3.99
N ASN A 187 16.32 -7.46 -4.85
CA ASN A 187 16.66 -7.79 -6.22
C ASN A 187 17.08 -6.52 -6.98
N ARG A 188 18.17 -6.59 -7.77
CA ARG A 188 18.64 -5.47 -8.60
C ARG A 188 17.60 -4.94 -9.58
N GLN A 189 16.69 -5.82 -10.04
CA GLN A 189 15.60 -5.47 -10.95
C GLN A 189 14.43 -4.78 -10.24
N ALA A 190 14.36 -4.82 -8.90
CA ALA A 190 13.34 -4.10 -8.16
C ALA A 190 13.55 -2.57 -8.29
N SER A 191 12.43 -1.84 -8.34
CA SER A 191 12.44 -0.37 -8.34
C SER A 191 12.84 0.22 -6.98
N LEU A 192 12.96 -0.59 -5.93
CA LEU A 192 13.45 -0.14 -4.62
C LEU A 192 14.96 0.05 -4.64
N LYS A 193 15.42 1.26 -4.31
CA LYS A 193 16.84 1.59 -4.16
C LYS A 193 17.10 2.11 -2.75
N PHE A 194 18.30 1.82 -2.24
CA PHE A 194 18.66 2.08 -0.83
C PHE A 194 19.66 3.23 -0.68
N THR A 195 19.96 3.95 -1.75
CA THR A 195 20.97 5.02 -1.76
C THR A 195 20.68 6.13 -0.73
N SER A 196 19.42 6.42 -0.46
CA SER A 196 18.97 7.44 0.52
C SER A 196 18.52 6.86 1.86
N LEU A 197 18.68 5.55 2.09
CA LEU A 197 18.12 4.87 3.25
C LEU A 197 18.84 5.27 4.54
N LYS A 198 18.10 5.90 5.46
CA LYS A 198 18.61 6.34 6.77
C LYS A 198 18.24 5.39 7.90
N ARG A 199 17.09 4.72 7.80
CA ARG A 199 16.58 3.80 8.84
C ARG A 199 16.12 2.49 8.22
N LEU A 200 16.67 1.39 8.71
CA LEU A 200 16.26 0.04 8.34
C LEU A 200 15.79 -0.72 9.59
N GLN A 201 14.56 -1.23 9.51
CA GLN A 201 14.00 -2.15 10.50
C GLN A 201 13.67 -3.47 9.81
N ALA A 202 14.40 -4.52 10.15
CA ALA A 202 14.27 -5.84 9.56
C ALA A 202 13.75 -6.85 10.59
N TYR A 203 12.63 -7.50 10.29
CA TYR A 203 12.14 -8.65 11.04
C TYR A 203 12.41 -9.91 10.22
N THR A 204 13.45 -10.65 10.55
CA THR A 204 13.96 -11.77 9.74
C THR A 204 14.48 -12.89 10.62
N LYS A 205 14.49 -14.12 10.12
CA LYS A 205 15.05 -15.24 10.89
C LYS A 205 16.56 -15.07 11.04
N SER A 206 17.13 -15.53 12.15
CA SER A 206 18.58 -15.48 12.39
C SER A 206 19.41 -16.11 11.25
N THR A 207 18.90 -17.19 10.65
CA THR A 207 19.51 -17.87 9.49
C THR A 207 19.53 -17.05 8.20
N GLN A 208 18.75 -15.96 8.13
CA GLN A 208 18.56 -15.12 6.95
C GLN A 208 19.29 -13.77 7.04
N VAL A 209 19.84 -13.41 8.21
CA VAL A 209 20.54 -12.12 8.43
C VAL A 209 21.67 -11.90 7.42
N GLY A 210 22.35 -12.98 6.98
CA GLY A 210 23.39 -12.91 5.95
C GLY A 210 22.93 -12.33 4.61
N LEU A 211 21.62 -12.40 4.31
CA LEU A 211 21.04 -11.82 3.09
C LEU A 211 21.06 -10.28 3.11
N LEU A 212 21.23 -9.66 4.27
CA LEU A 212 21.27 -8.20 4.42
C LEU A 212 22.64 -7.59 4.12
N LYS A 213 23.70 -8.42 3.98
CA LYS A 213 25.06 -7.93 3.76
C LYS A 213 25.17 -7.04 2.50
N ILE A 214 24.57 -7.47 1.39
CA ILE A 214 24.61 -6.73 0.13
C ILE A 214 23.85 -5.40 0.22
N PRO A 215 22.57 -5.35 0.66
CA PRO A 215 21.86 -4.08 0.74
C PRO A 215 22.43 -3.12 1.79
N LEU A 216 22.96 -3.63 2.92
CA LEU A 216 23.62 -2.78 3.90
C LEU A 216 24.84 -2.06 3.32
N ASN A 217 25.61 -2.71 2.44
CA ASN A 217 26.72 -2.05 1.75
C ASN A 217 26.23 -0.90 0.85
N GLN A 218 25.07 -1.02 0.21
CA GLN A 218 24.51 0.01 -0.68
C GLN A 218 24.04 1.28 0.04
N CYS A 219 23.74 1.17 1.34
CA CYS A 219 23.32 2.30 2.19
C CYS A 219 24.35 2.62 3.28
N SER A 220 25.57 2.08 3.20
CA SER A 220 26.59 2.21 4.24
C SER A 220 26.97 3.65 4.60
N SER A 221 26.86 4.58 3.65
CA SER A 221 27.14 6.00 3.85
C SER A 221 25.95 6.83 4.35
N THR A 222 24.72 6.30 4.29
CA THR A 222 23.48 7.03 4.61
C THR A 222 22.71 6.43 5.79
N LEU A 223 22.90 5.15 6.07
CA LEU A 223 22.23 4.43 7.15
C LEU A 223 22.72 4.92 8.52
N THR A 224 21.79 5.42 9.33
CA THR A 224 22.05 5.95 10.68
C THR A 224 21.40 5.13 11.78
N ASN A 225 20.36 4.36 11.44
CA ASN A 225 19.65 3.50 12.39
C ASN A 225 19.41 2.14 11.75
N LEU A 226 19.87 1.08 12.41
CA LEU A 226 19.69 -0.31 12.01
C LEU A 226 19.13 -1.10 13.17
N GLU A 227 17.96 -1.69 12.98
CA GLU A 227 17.32 -2.59 13.93
C GLU A 227 17.02 -3.91 13.23
N ILE A 228 17.48 -5.02 13.82
CA ILE A 228 17.26 -6.37 13.31
C ILE A 228 16.64 -7.20 14.43
N TYR A 229 15.46 -7.77 14.17
CA TYR A 229 14.66 -8.58 15.07
C TYR A 229 14.47 -9.99 14.52
#